data_AF-A0A1Q5G5H5-F1
#
_entry.id   AF-A0A1Q5G5H5-F1
#
_cell.length_a   1.000
_cell.length_b   1.000
_cell.length_c   1.000
_cell.angle_alpha   90.00
_cell.angle_beta   90.00
_cell.angle_gamma   90.00
#
_symmetry.space_group_name_H-M   'P 1'
#
loop_
_entity.id
_entity.type
_entity.pdbx_description
1 polymer ?
#
loop_
_entity_poly.entity_id
_entity_poly.type
_entity_poly.pdbx_seq_one_letter_code
_entity_poly.pdbx_strand_id
1 'polypeptide(L)'
;MISNLLGEAEEQLQQLRGAQVGTTAEVARSMLEGLSRGTDLLDQVLGRVMVAAVNAGVRVGEVARWARLSEEEAVEVLGTYRGAGGE
;
A
#
# COMPACT_ATOMS: atom_id res chain seq x y z
N MET A 1 -2.41 -0.85 -5.05
CA MET A 1 -3.80 -1.30 -4.78
C MET A 1 -4.39 -0.78 -3.46
N ILE A 2 -3.66 -0.02 -2.62
CA ILE A 2 -4.30 0.70 -1.49
C ILE A 2 -4.14 2.21 -1.60
N SER A 3 -3.15 2.67 -2.37
CA SER A 3 -2.95 4.06 -2.78
C SER A 3 -4.17 4.73 -3.38
N ASN A 4 -4.98 4.02 -4.19
CA ASN A 4 -6.17 4.59 -4.81
C ASN A 4 -7.30 4.86 -3.80
N LEU A 5 -7.47 3.95 -2.83
CA LEU A 5 -8.46 4.11 -1.76
C LEU A 5 -8.04 5.19 -0.75
N LEU A 6 -6.73 5.29 -0.49
CA LEU A 6 -6.17 6.35 0.34
C LEU A 6 -6.28 7.71 -0.33
N GLY A 7 -6.00 7.80 -1.63
CA GLY A 7 -6.15 9.03 -2.43
C GLY A 7 -7.60 9.53 -2.47
N GLU A 8 -8.58 8.65 -2.68
CA GLU A 8 -10.00 9.01 -2.59
C GLU A 8 -10.40 9.50 -1.20
N ALA A 9 -9.84 8.90 -0.15
CA ALA A 9 -10.12 9.30 1.22
C ALA A 9 -9.49 10.68 1.54
N GLU A 10 -8.28 10.95 1.04
CA GLU A 10 -7.61 12.26 1.14
C GLU A 10 -8.37 13.36 0.41
N GLU A 11 -8.90 13.09 -0.78
CA GLU A 11 -9.74 14.03 -1.53
C GLU A 11 -11.03 14.36 -0.78
N GLN A 12 -11.70 13.35 -0.21
CA GLN A 12 -12.92 13.56 0.59
C GLN A 12 -12.66 14.41 1.84
N LEU A 13 -11.49 14.28 2.46
CA LEU A 13 -11.11 15.15 3.57
C LEU A 13 -10.71 16.56 3.17
N GLN A 14 -10.15 16.75 1.98
CA GLN A 14 -9.94 18.09 1.45
C GLN A 14 -11.26 18.82 1.23
N GLN A 15 -12.31 18.13 0.77
CA GLN A 15 -13.65 18.71 0.61
C GLN A 15 -14.29 19.11 1.94
N LEU A 16 -14.08 18.32 3.01
CA LEU A 16 -14.58 18.63 4.36
C LEU A 16 -13.88 19.83 5.01
N ARG A 17 -12.67 20.19 4.56
CA ARG A 17 -11.89 21.33 5.07
C ARG A 17 -12.56 22.69 4.81
N GLY A 18 -13.51 22.76 3.87
CA GLY A 18 -14.29 23.96 3.58
C GLY A 18 -15.44 24.23 4.58
N ALA A 19 -15.80 23.27 5.43
CA ALA A 19 -16.93 23.37 6.35
C ALA A 19 -16.48 23.29 7.82
N GLN A 20 -16.25 24.45 8.44
CA GLN A 20 -16.00 24.63 9.89
C GLN A 20 -14.84 23.81 10.48
N VAL A 21 -13.65 24.40 10.34
CA VAL A 21 -12.37 23.95 10.89
C VAL A 21 -12.37 24.04 12.42
N GLY A 22 -12.12 22.93 13.10
CA GLY A 22 -11.80 22.97 14.52
C GLY A 22 -11.71 21.62 15.24
N THR A 23 -12.49 20.62 14.85
CA THR A 23 -12.47 19.31 15.53
C THR A 23 -12.72 18.14 14.58
N THR A 24 -13.71 18.24 13.69
CA THR A 24 -14.02 17.13 12.74
C THR A 24 -12.94 16.93 11.68
N ALA A 25 -12.39 18.02 11.12
CA ALA A 25 -11.35 17.93 10.10
C ALA A 25 -10.02 17.38 10.64
N GLU A 26 -9.68 17.69 11.90
CA GLU A 26 -8.43 17.23 12.54
C GLU A 26 -8.52 15.76 12.94
N VAL A 27 -9.67 15.33 13.47
CA VAL A 27 -9.94 13.90 13.74
C VAL A 27 -9.91 13.09 12.46
N ALA A 28 -10.57 13.58 11.40
CA ALA A 28 -10.58 12.88 10.12
C ALA A 28 -9.16 12.77 9.53
N ARG A 29 -8.37 13.85 9.59
CA ARG A 29 -6.97 13.84 9.17
C ARG A 29 -6.15 12.80 9.94
N SER A 30 -6.26 12.78 11.27
CA SER A 30 -5.55 11.81 12.11
C SER A 30 -5.95 10.36 11.79
N MET A 31 -7.22 10.11 11.48
CA MET A 31 -7.69 8.80 11.03
C MET A 31 -7.10 8.41 9.68
N LEU A 32 -7.03 9.32 8.70
CA LEU A 32 -6.36 9.02 7.43
C LEU A 32 -4.86 8.79 7.59
N GLU A 33 -4.17 9.59 8.40
CA GLU A 33 -2.75 9.38 8.69
C GLU A 33 -2.52 8.03 9.38
N GLY A 34 -3.46 7.60 10.24
CA GLY A 34 -3.46 6.26 10.81
C GLY A 34 -3.67 5.15 9.76
N LEU A 35 -4.67 5.32 8.88
CA LEU A 35 -4.96 4.39 7.81
C LEU A 35 -3.79 4.28 6.83
N SER A 36 -3.27 5.40 6.33
CA SER A 36 -2.09 5.47 5.46
C SER A 36 -0.91 4.70 6.04
N ARG A 37 -0.57 4.92 7.31
CA ARG A 37 0.50 4.16 7.96
C ARG A 37 0.20 2.67 8.05
N GLY A 38 -1.05 2.31 8.35
CA GLY A 38 -1.50 0.92 8.37
C GLY A 38 -1.37 0.25 7.01
N THR A 39 -1.70 0.97 5.94
CA THR A 39 -1.64 0.47 4.57
C THR A 39 -0.20 0.31 4.08
N ASP A 40 0.70 1.23 4.45
CA ASP A 40 2.13 1.11 4.16
C ASP A 40 2.74 -0.12 4.84
N LEU A 41 2.31 -0.45 6.07
CA LEU A 41 2.75 -1.66 6.77
C LEU A 41 2.23 -2.93 6.09
N LEU A 42 0.98 -2.93 5.61
CA LEU A 42 0.42 -4.06 4.87
C LEU A 42 1.13 -4.28 3.54
N ASP A 43 1.44 -3.22 2.81
CA ASP A 43 2.18 -3.28 1.54
C ASP A 43 3.61 -3.83 1.77
N GLN A 44 4.26 -3.44 2.87
CA GLN A 44 5.57 -4.00 3.26
C GLN A 44 5.50 -5.50 3.60
N VAL A 45 4.49 -5.92 4.36
CA VAL A 45 4.29 -7.34 4.70
C VAL A 45 4.00 -8.15 3.43
N LEU A 46 3.14 -7.65 2.56
CA LEU A 46 2.82 -8.30 1.29
C LEU A 46 4.07 -8.48 0.43
N GLY A 47 4.89 -7.43 0.28
CA GLY A 47 6.16 -7.51 -0.46
C GLY A 47 7.12 -8.57 0.09
N ARG A 48 7.28 -8.64 1.43
CA ARG A 48 8.11 -9.68 2.07
C ARG A 48 7.58 -11.09 1.81
N VAL A 49 6.26 -11.28 1.86
CA VAL A 49 5.62 -12.57 1.54
C VAL A 49 5.84 -12.94 0.08
N MET A 50 5.69 -11.98 -0.85
CA MET A 50 5.94 -12.20 -2.28
C MET A 50 7.38 -12.64 -2.53
N VAL A 51 8.36 -11.98 -1.90
CA VAL A 51 9.79 -12.35 -2.01
C VAL A 51 10.04 -13.75 -1.45
N ALA A 52 9.52 -14.06 -0.26
CA ALA A 52 9.69 -15.36 0.35
C ALA A 52 9.11 -16.49 -0.51
N ALA A 53 7.94 -16.26 -1.12
CA ALA A 53 7.30 -17.22 -2.03
C ALA A 53 8.12 -17.47 -3.29
N VAL A 54 8.63 -16.42 -3.93
CA VAL A 54 9.49 -16.57 -5.12
C VAL A 54 10.79 -17.29 -4.78
N ASN A 55 11.41 -16.96 -3.64
CA ASN A 55 12.62 -17.65 -3.17
C ASN A 55 12.35 -19.13 -2.85
N ALA A 56 11.13 -19.48 -2.44
CA ALA A 56 10.69 -20.86 -2.25
C ALA A 56 10.32 -21.58 -3.57
N GLY A 57 10.47 -20.92 -4.72
CA GLY A 57 10.24 -21.50 -6.05
C GLY A 57 8.83 -21.30 -6.62
N VAL A 58 7.96 -20.52 -5.96
CA VAL A 58 6.64 -20.17 -6.51
C VAL A 58 6.81 -19.25 -7.72
N ARG A 59 6.06 -19.50 -8.80
CA ARG A 59 6.13 -18.68 -10.02
C ARG A 59 5.59 -17.28 -9.78
N VAL A 60 6.20 -16.28 -10.41
CA VAL A 60 5.81 -14.86 -10.27
C VAL A 60 4.34 -14.64 -10.64
N GLY A 61 3.83 -15.20 -11.74
CA GLY A 61 2.41 -15.10 -12.08
C GLY A 61 1.44 -15.72 -11.04
N GLU A 62 1.88 -16.69 -10.23
CA GLU A 62 1.07 -17.24 -9.13
C GLU A 62 1.09 -16.30 -7.91
N VAL A 63 2.26 -15.76 -7.58
CA VAL A 63 2.42 -14.74 -6.53
C VAL A 63 1.65 -13.46 -6.86
N ALA A 64 1.66 -13.03 -8.12
CA ALA A 64 0.88 -11.90 -8.62
C ALA A 64 -0.62 -12.09 -8.38
N ARG A 65 -1.13 -13.32 -8.59
CA ARG A 65 -2.54 -13.66 -8.34
C ARG A 65 -2.91 -13.54 -6.86
N TRP A 66 -2.05 -13.96 -5.94
CA TRP A 66 -2.28 -13.81 -4.50
C TRP A 66 -2.37 -12.34 -4.10
N ALA A 67 -1.45 -11.53 -4.66
CA ALA A 67 -1.38 -10.10 -4.42
C ALA A 67 -2.42 -9.28 -5.20
N ARG A 68 -3.21 -9.92 -6.08
CA ARG A 68 -4.15 -9.27 -7.01
C ARG A 68 -3.47 -8.20 -7.89
N LEU A 69 -2.23 -8.47 -8.29
CA LEU A 69 -1.43 -7.65 -9.18
C LEU A 69 -1.38 -8.27 -10.58
N SER A 70 -1.11 -7.45 -11.59
CA SER A 70 -0.59 -7.95 -12.85
C SER A 70 0.81 -8.56 -12.66
N GLU A 71 1.24 -9.39 -13.59
CA GLU A 71 2.57 -10.00 -13.53
C GLU A 71 3.68 -8.95 -13.66
N GLU A 72 3.45 -7.90 -14.45
CA GLU A 72 4.38 -6.76 -14.60
C GLU A 72 4.53 -5.97 -13.29
N GLU A 73 3.42 -5.62 -12.63
CA GLU A 73 3.45 -4.96 -11.32
C GLU A 73 4.13 -5.83 -10.26
N ALA A 74 3.90 -7.15 -10.28
CA ALA A 74 4.56 -8.06 -9.35
C ALA A 74 6.08 -8.11 -9.55
N VAL A 75 6.56 -8.06 -10.80
CA VAL A 75 7.99 -7.98 -11.12
C VAL A 75 8.60 -6.68 -10.60
N GLU A 76 7.93 -5.54 -10.77
CA GLU A 76 8.39 -4.24 -10.29
C GLU A 76 8.51 -4.22 -8.75
N VAL A 77 7.48 -4.70 -8.06
CA VAL A 77 7.47 -4.83 -6.59
C VAL A 77 8.62 -5.72 -6.13
N LEU A 78 8.78 -6.90 -6.72
CA LEU A 78 9.88 -7.83 -6.37
C LEU A 78 11.26 -7.24 -6.66
N GLY A 79 11.40 -6.44 -7.72
CA GLY A 79 12.64 -5.74 -8.05
C GLY A 79 13.05 -4.74 -6.98
N THR A 80 12.07 -4.01 -6.41
CA THR A 80 12.27 -3.06 -5.32
C THR A 80 12.82 -3.74 -4.06
N TYR A 81 12.31 -4.92 -3.70
CA TYR A 81 12.80 -5.66 -2.53
C TYR A 81 14.12 -6.40 -2.77
N ARG A 82 14.42 -6.82 -4.01
CA ARG A 82 15.71 -7.42 -4.37
C ARG A 82 16.85 -6.40 -4.26
N GLY A 83 16.61 -5.13 -4.58
CA GLY A 83 17.58 -4.05 -4.42
C GLY A 83 17.85 -3.65 -2.96
N ALA A 84 16.90 -3.90 -2.05
CA ALA A 84 17.02 -3.55 -0.63
C ALA A 84 17.66 -4.66 0.24
N GLY A 85 17.88 -5.86 -0.30
CA GLY A 85 18.42 -7.02 0.43
C GLY A 85 19.87 -7.38 0.07
N GLY A 86 20.59 -6.46 -0.57
CA GLY A 86 21.97 -6.67 -1.04
C GLY A 86 22.97 -5.74 -0.37
N GLU A 87 23.11 -5.84 0.96
CA GLU A 87 24.30 -5.45 1.75
C GLU A 87 24.50 -6.45 2.89
#